data_AF-I0H563-F1
#
_entry.id   AF-I0H563-F1
#
_cell.length_a   1.000
_cell.length_b   1.000
_cell.length_c   1.000
_cell.angle_alpha   90.00
_cell.angle_beta   90.00
_cell.angle_gamma   90.00
#
_symmetry.space_group_name_H-M   'P 1'
#
loop_
_entity.id
_entity.type
_entity.pdbx_description
1 polymer ?
#
loop_
_entity_poly.entity_id
_entity_poly.type
_entity_poly.pdbx_seq_one_letter_code
_entity_poly.pdbx_strand_id
1 'polypeptide(L)'
;MDNALSAIRRAVSGGLSRQIQGVLVDVSTTWNAVDRILEGALGELTGPGGPPVLPASALEDWRLPAPAKSALLSYGLPPQRTDGLMGVAGGFHDAAPAYHVLGSYGSAIIAAVPGSDAVLAVPRSSAVHPDLARLYPSGITPTPVNSSIPAFVECAWRWHWIVPLLADAQNAAGEAEIQAWKDGRGTEIDDPYRGCQQLCDHVLERFRAIDPAIGPDTGFWPDVIADLAPDR
;
A
#
# COMPACT_ATOMS: atom_id res chain seq x y z
N MET A 1 0.15 58.65 -29.91
CA MET A 1 1.28 57.74 -29.59
C MET A 1 0.66 56.47 -29.00
N ASP A 2 -0.29 55.86 -29.72
CA ASP A 2 -1.35 55.00 -29.14
C ASP A 2 -1.55 53.67 -29.87
N ASN A 3 -0.71 53.37 -30.87
CA ASN A 3 -0.79 52.12 -31.63
C ASN A 3 0.12 51.00 -31.10
N ALA A 4 1.08 51.32 -30.22
CA ALA A 4 1.97 50.30 -29.63
C ALA A 4 1.36 49.61 -28.41
N LEU A 5 0.58 50.34 -27.60
CA LEU A 5 -0.05 49.79 -26.38
C LEU A 5 -1.31 48.95 -26.67
N SER A 6 -1.99 49.19 -27.79
CA SER A 6 -3.15 48.42 -28.23
C SER A 6 -2.78 47.06 -28.85
N ALA A 7 -1.60 46.96 -29.49
CA ALA A 7 -1.05 45.70 -30.00
C ALA A 7 -0.58 44.77 -28.87
N ILE A 8 0.03 45.31 -27.81
CA ILE A 8 0.46 44.53 -26.64
C ILE A 8 -0.77 44.02 -25.85
N ARG A 9 -1.84 44.82 -25.74
CA ARG A 9 -3.07 44.40 -25.05
C ARG A 9 -3.82 43.29 -25.81
N ARG A 10 -3.73 43.24 -27.14
CA ARG A 10 -4.25 42.11 -27.96
C ARG A 10 -3.34 40.87 -27.92
N ALA A 11 -2.01 41.04 -27.81
CA ALA A 11 -1.09 39.91 -27.61
C ALA A 11 -1.27 39.25 -26.22
N VAL A 12 -1.55 40.05 -25.19
CA VAL A 12 -1.84 39.54 -23.83
C VAL A 12 -3.26 38.95 -23.70
N SER A 13 -4.21 39.38 -24.53
CA SER A 13 -5.60 38.85 -24.51
C SER A 13 -5.85 37.70 -25.51
N GLY A 14 -4.92 37.44 -26.44
CA GLY A 14 -5.05 36.38 -27.46
C GLY A 14 -4.04 35.24 -27.33
N GLY A 15 -3.11 35.30 -26.36
CA GLY A 15 -1.95 34.41 -26.27
C GLY A 15 -1.86 33.52 -25.02
N LEU A 16 -2.89 33.49 -24.16
CA LEU A 16 -2.90 32.74 -22.89
C LEU A 16 -4.08 31.76 -22.78
N SER A 17 -4.55 31.22 -23.91
CA SER A 17 -5.49 30.09 -23.94
C SER A 17 -5.03 28.98 -24.87
N ARG A 18 -3.73 28.67 -24.85
CA ARG A 18 -3.38 27.25 -24.84
C ARG A 18 -3.43 26.82 -23.39
N GLN A 19 -4.60 26.35 -22.97
CA GLN A 19 -4.65 25.30 -21.96
C GLN A 19 -3.68 24.23 -22.46
N ILE A 20 -2.48 24.20 -21.90
CA ILE A 20 -1.75 22.95 -21.75
C ILE A 20 -2.57 22.20 -20.70
N GLN A 21 -3.73 21.69 -21.12
CA GLN A 21 -4.37 20.59 -20.42
C GLN A 21 -3.50 19.39 -20.76
N GLY A 22 -2.46 19.19 -19.95
CA GLY A 22 -1.86 17.87 -19.85
C GLY A 22 -3.02 16.89 -19.67
N VAL A 23 -3.02 15.82 -20.46
CA VAL A 23 -4.02 14.76 -20.36
C VAL A 23 -3.76 14.07 -19.02
N LEU A 24 -4.31 14.61 -17.94
CA LEU A 24 -4.36 13.95 -16.65
C LEU A 24 -5.26 12.73 -16.81
N VAL A 25 -4.73 11.55 -16.50
CA VAL A 25 -5.54 10.35 -16.38
C VAL A 25 -6.58 10.60 -15.28
N ASP A 26 -7.86 10.47 -15.63
CA ASP A 26 -8.94 10.67 -14.67
C ASP A 26 -8.95 9.54 -13.65
N VAL A 27 -8.42 9.83 -12.45
CA VAL A 27 -8.39 8.92 -11.31
C VAL A 27 -9.56 9.13 -10.34
N SER A 28 -10.54 9.99 -10.67
CA SER A 28 -11.63 10.36 -9.75
C SER A 28 -12.48 9.17 -9.31
N THR A 29 -12.73 8.23 -10.21
CA THR A 29 -13.49 7.01 -9.89
C THR A 29 -12.71 6.11 -8.94
N THR A 30 -11.40 5.94 -9.18
CA THR A 30 -10.49 5.21 -8.30
C THR A 30 -10.40 5.88 -6.92
N TRP A 31 -10.31 7.20 -6.89
CA TRP A 31 -10.27 7.99 -5.66
C TRP A 31 -11.50 7.74 -4.78
N ASN A 32 -12.70 7.87 -5.35
CA ASN A 32 -13.94 7.62 -4.61
C ASN A 32 -14.05 6.17 -4.09
N ALA A 33 -13.51 5.20 -4.84
CA ALA A 33 -13.49 3.80 -4.41
C ALA A 33 -12.50 3.57 -3.27
N VAL A 34 -11.30 4.16 -3.36
CA VAL A 34 -10.28 4.14 -2.30
C VAL A 34 -10.82 4.81 -1.03
N ASP A 35 -11.42 6.00 -1.13
CA ASP A 35 -12.03 6.69 0.03
C ASP A 35 -13.08 5.84 0.71
N ARG A 36 -13.98 5.22 -0.06
CA ARG A 36 -14.99 4.31 0.49
C ARG A 36 -14.34 3.16 1.26
N ILE A 37 -13.24 2.60 0.76
CA ILE A 37 -12.53 1.52 1.44
C ILE A 37 -11.79 2.04 2.67
N LEU A 38 -11.22 3.25 2.65
CA LEU A 38 -10.46 3.85 3.76
C LEU A 38 -11.35 4.37 4.91
N GLU A 39 -12.58 4.76 4.60
CA GLU A 39 -13.57 5.27 5.56
C GLU A 39 -14.56 4.20 6.01
N GLY A 40 -14.74 3.14 5.21
CA GLY A 40 -15.66 2.05 5.49
C GLY A 40 -15.37 1.34 6.81
N ALA A 41 -16.43 0.81 7.43
CA ALA A 41 -16.31 0.03 8.65
C ALA A 41 -15.59 -1.29 8.36
N LEU A 42 -14.67 -1.69 9.24
CA LEU A 42 -13.86 -2.89 9.03
C LEU A 42 -14.71 -4.15 8.79
N GLY A 43 -15.83 -4.31 9.49
CA GLY A 43 -16.74 -5.45 9.31
C GLY A 43 -17.42 -5.52 7.94
N GLU A 44 -17.49 -4.42 7.20
CA GLU A 44 -17.99 -4.42 5.81
C GLU A 44 -16.91 -4.91 4.84
N LEU A 45 -15.63 -4.68 5.16
CA LEU A 45 -14.48 -5.11 4.37
C LEU A 45 -14.18 -6.61 4.52
N THR A 46 -14.63 -7.25 5.59
CA THR A 46 -14.38 -8.68 5.88
C THR A 46 -15.41 -9.63 5.24
N GLY A 47 -16.34 -9.11 4.41
CA GLY A 47 -17.38 -9.87 3.70
C GLY A 47 -16.89 -10.72 2.51
N PRO A 48 -17.84 -11.35 1.78
CA PRO A 48 -18.00 -12.80 1.65
C PRO A 48 -16.81 -13.52 0.99
N GLY A 49 -16.29 -14.52 1.70
CA GLY A 49 -15.15 -15.37 1.29
C GLY A 49 -14.61 -16.23 2.43
N GLY A 50 -14.98 -15.92 3.68
CA GLY A 50 -14.52 -16.64 4.86
C GLY A 50 -13.08 -16.21 5.18
N PRO A 51 -12.87 -15.07 5.85
CA PRO A 51 -11.53 -14.63 6.17
C PRO A 51 -10.77 -15.72 6.93
N PRO A 52 -9.47 -15.92 6.67
CA PRO A 52 -8.62 -16.68 7.57
C PRO A 52 -8.77 -16.19 9.02
N VAL A 53 -9.47 -16.99 9.83
CA VAL A 53 -9.62 -16.77 11.27
C VAL A 53 -8.86 -17.86 12.00
N LEU A 54 -8.00 -17.44 12.94
CA LEU A 54 -7.32 -18.39 13.80
C LEU A 54 -8.35 -19.06 14.74
N PRO A 55 -8.38 -20.40 14.86
CA PRO A 55 -9.29 -21.06 15.79
C PRO A 55 -9.07 -20.56 17.22
N ALA A 56 -10.17 -20.38 17.97
CA ALA A 56 -10.10 -19.89 19.36
C ALA A 56 -9.15 -20.72 20.23
N SER A 57 -9.16 -22.04 20.07
CA SER A 57 -8.26 -22.95 20.78
C SER A 57 -6.77 -22.69 20.49
N ALA A 58 -6.42 -22.32 19.25
CA ALA A 58 -5.03 -22.01 18.90
C ALA A 58 -4.62 -20.62 19.41
N LEU A 59 -5.56 -19.68 19.46
CA LEU A 59 -5.33 -18.34 19.99
C LEU A 59 -5.17 -18.33 21.51
N GLU A 60 -5.78 -19.29 22.22
CA GLU A 60 -5.58 -19.49 23.67
C GLU A 60 -4.09 -19.74 23.97
N ASP A 61 -3.43 -20.58 23.17
CA ASP A 61 -2.01 -20.91 23.31
C ASP A 61 -1.08 -19.73 23.01
N TRP A 62 -1.54 -18.77 22.19
CA TRP A 62 -0.76 -17.60 21.85
C TRP A 62 -0.73 -16.60 23.00
N ARG A 63 0.48 -16.17 23.38
CA ARG A 63 0.68 -15.17 24.44
C ARG A 63 0.48 -13.77 23.87
N LEU A 64 -0.77 -13.44 23.50
CA LEU A 64 -1.11 -12.13 22.96
C LEU A 64 -2.02 -11.33 23.93
N PRO A 65 -1.97 -9.99 23.87
CA PRO A 65 -2.92 -9.12 24.56
C PRO A 65 -4.37 -9.41 24.17
N ALA A 66 -5.32 -9.15 25.08
CA ALA A 66 -6.74 -9.37 24.81
C ALA A 66 -7.29 -8.60 23.57
N PRO A 67 -6.89 -7.33 23.31
CA PRO A 67 -7.31 -6.62 22.10
C PRO A 67 -6.86 -7.32 20.81
N ALA A 68 -5.61 -7.82 20.78
CA ALA A 68 -5.08 -8.58 19.65
C ALA A 68 -5.90 -9.84 19.37
N LYS A 69 -6.18 -10.61 20.43
CA LYS A 69 -7.00 -11.82 20.34
C LYS A 69 -8.40 -11.50 19.81
N SER A 70 -9.03 -10.45 20.33
CA SER A 70 -10.35 -10.00 19.88
C SER A 70 -10.37 -9.62 18.40
N ALA A 71 -9.38 -8.87 17.93
CA ALA A 71 -9.28 -8.46 16.53
C ALA A 71 -9.12 -9.66 15.58
N LEU A 72 -8.22 -10.59 15.90
CA LEU A 72 -7.99 -11.79 15.09
C LEU A 72 -9.22 -12.72 15.04
N LEU A 73 -9.96 -12.84 16.14
CA LEU A 73 -11.20 -13.64 16.19
C LEU A 73 -12.34 -12.97 15.42
N SER A 74 -12.48 -11.66 15.54
CA SER A 74 -13.63 -10.93 15.02
C SER A 74 -13.52 -10.67 13.51
N TYR A 75 -12.31 -10.37 13.05
CA TYR A 75 -12.07 -9.89 11.68
C TYR A 75 -11.15 -10.80 10.87
N GLY A 76 -10.34 -11.65 11.51
CA GLY A 76 -9.34 -12.47 10.82
C GLY A 76 -8.34 -11.65 10.01
N LEU A 77 -7.69 -12.28 9.04
CA LEU A 77 -6.85 -11.63 8.04
C LEU A 77 -7.37 -11.91 6.63
N PRO A 78 -7.02 -11.10 5.63
CA PRO A 78 -7.46 -11.36 4.26
C PRO A 78 -6.94 -12.70 3.72
N PRO A 79 -7.70 -13.37 2.83
CA PRO A 79 -7.22 -14.58 2.17
C PRO A 79 -6.12 -14.27 1.15
N GLN A 80 -5.39 -15.32 0.76
CA GLN A 80 -4.47 -15.25 -0.36
C GLN A 80 -5.21 -14.83 -1.63
N ARG A 81 -4.63 -13.87 -2.35
CA ARG A 81 -5.17 -13.39 -3.61
C ARG A 81 -4.90 -14.38 -4.75
N THR A 82 -5.83 -14.45 -5.69
CA THR A 82 -5.73 -15.30 -6.91
C THR A 82 -5.45 -14.51 -8.18
N ASP A 83 -5.47 -13.18 -8.12
CA ASP A 83 -5.23 -12.27 -9.24
C ASP A 83 -3.74 -11.97 -9.47
N GLY A 84 -2.85 -12.57 -8.68
CA GLY A 84 -1.40 -12.39 -8.79
C GLY A 84 -0.87 -11.12 -8.12
N LEU A 85 -1.73 -10.27 -7.55
CA LEU A 85 -1.28 -9.09 -6.81
C LEU A 85 -0.78 -9.46 -5.41
N MET A 86 0.18 -8.69 -4.89
CA MET A 86 0.73 -8.89 -3.56
C MET A 86 -0.16 -8.23 -2.50
N GLY A 87 -1.00 -9.05 -1.86
CA GLY A 87 -1.73 -8.67 -0.64
C GLY A 87 -1.12 -9.33 0.60
N VAL A 88 -1.50 -8.82 1.77
CA VAL A 88 -1.27 -9.54 3.03
C VAL A 88 -2.25 -10.70 3.10
N ALA A 89 -1.73 -11.92 3.24
CA ALA A 89 -2.52 -13.13 3.31
C ALA A 89 -2.38 -13.80 4.67
N GLY A 90 -3.49 -14.20 5.28
CA GLY A 90 -3.51 -14.97 6.52
C GLY A 90 -2.88 -16.35 6.34
N GLY A 91 -1.99 -16.72 7.26
CA GLY A 91 -1.16 -17.92 7.15
C GLY A 91 -0.71 -18.36 8.53
N PHE A 92 -1.66 -18.75 9.36
CA PHE A 92 -1.39 -19.18 10.72
C PHE A 92 -0.63 -20.52 10.72
N HIS A 93 0.26 -20.72 11.69
CA HIS A 93 0.95 -22.00 12.00
C HIS A 93 2.30 -22.29 11.32
N ASP A 94 3.02 -21.29 10.82
CA ASP A 94 4.47 -21.44 10.64
C ASP A 94 5.17 -21.27 12.01
N ALA A 95 5.76 -22.34 12.53
CA ALA A 95 6.36 -22.40 13.86
C ALA A 95 7.73 -21.70 13.89
N ALA A 96 7.75 -20.37 13.97
CA ALA A 96 8.95 -19.65 14.37
C ALA A 96 9.08 -19.71 15.91
N PRO A 97 10.19 -20.19 16.49
CA PRO A 97 10.33 -20.33 17.94
C PRO A 97 10.25 -19.00 18.72
N ALA A 98 10.36 -17.86 18.03
CA ALA A 98 10.34 -16.53 18.63
C ALA A 98 9.06 -15.71 18.33
N TYR A 99 8.20 -16.14 17.40
CA TYR A 99 7.08 -15.33 16.94
C TYR A 99 5.82 -16.16 16.62
N HIS A 100 4.66 -15.50 16.68
CA HIS A 100 3.41 -16.07 16.20
C HIS A 100 3.15 -15.60 14.76
N VAL A 101 3.10 -16.51 13.79
CA VAL A 101 2.91 -16.13 12.39
C VAL A 101 1.46 -15.78 12.10
N LEU A 102 1.24 -14.53 11.71
CA LEU A 102 -0.06 -13.99 11.31
C LEU A 102 -0.35 -14.30 9.85
N GLY A 103 0.67 -14.18 9.00
CA GLY A 103 0.50 -14.33 7.56
C GLY A 103 1.77 -14.11 6.77
N SER A 104 1.61 -13.78 5.50
CA SER A 104 2.72 -13.53 4.58
C SER A 104 2.44 -12.37 3.64
N TYR A 105 3.51 -11.74 3.19
CA TYR A 105 3.54 -10.77 2.11
C TYR A 105 4.73 -11.10 1.20
N GLY A 106 4.49 -11.57 -0.02
CA GLY A 106 5.54 -12.06 -0.91
C GLY A 106 6.40 -13.14 -0.24
N SER A 107 7.71 -12.88 -0.12
CA SER A 107 8.66 -13.76 0.57
C SER A 107 8.79 -13.48 2.07
N ALA A 108 8.15 -12.44 2.61
CA ALA A 108 8.19 -12.11 4.02
C ALA A 108 7.08 -12.84 4.81
N ILE A 109 7.42 -13.24 6.03
CA ILE A 109 6.46 -13.65 7.05
C ILE A 109 6.03 -12.41 7.81
N ILE A 110 4.74 -12.28 8.07
CA ILE A 110 4.20 -11.28 8.99
C ILE A 110 3.92 -11.94 10.34
N ALA A 111 4.55 -11.43 11.38
CA ALA A 111 4.63 -12.10 12.67
C ALA A 111 4.28 -11.17 13.83
N ALA A 112 3.59 -11.71 14.82
CA ALA A 112 3.32 -11.07 16.11
C ALA A 112 4.37 -11.46 17.15
N VAL A 113 4.80 -10.48 17.94
CA VAL A 113 5.76 -10.68 19.02
C VAL A 113 5.05 -11.22 20.28
N PRO A 114 5.46 -12.38 20.84
CA PRO A 114 4.84 -12.92 22.05
C PRO A 114 4.94 -11.95 23.24
N GLY A 115 3.85 -11.80 23.97
CA GLY A 115 3.71 -10.88 25.10
C GLY A 115 3.59 -9.41 24.70
N SER A 116 3.61 -9.11 23.40
CA SER A 116 3.49 -7.78 22.83
C SER A 116 2.36 -7.74 21.79
N ASP A 117 1.97 -6.53 21.42
CA ASP A 117 1.00 -6.29 20.35
C ASP A 117 1.69 -5.97 19.01
N ALA A 118 3.01 -5.80 19.02
CA ALA A 118 3.75 -5.38 17.83
C ALA A 118 3.75 -6.45 16.72
N VAL A 119 3.64 -5.97 15.49
CA VAL A 119 3.70 -6.78 14.26
C VAL A 119 4.95 -6.43 13.46
N LEU A 120 5.66 -7.47 13.04
CA LEU A 120 6.93 -7.38 12.31
C LEU A 120 6.84 -8.14 10.99
N ALA A 121 7.51 -7.63 9.96
CA ALA A 121 7.80 -8.34 8.73
C ALA A 121 9.19 -8.96 8.87
N VAL A 122 9.23 -10.28 8.81
CA VAL A 122 10.45 -11.09 8.90
C VAL A 122 10.73 -11.67 7.52
N PRO A 123 11.79 -11.24 6.83
CA PRO A 123 12.17 -11.85 5.56
C PRO A 123 12.43 -13.35 5.74
N ARG A 124 11.85 -14.21 4.89
CA ARG A 124 12.20 -15.65 4.85
C ARG A 124 13.56 -15.83 4.17
N SER A 125 14.68 -15.39 4.75
CA SER A 125 15.97 -15.68 4.09
C SER A 125 16.40 -17.12 4.34
N SER A 126 16.59 -17.85 3.25
CA SER A 126 17.64 -18.85 3.13
C SER A 126 18.73 -18.44 2.11
N ALA A 127 18.68 -17.23 1.54
CA ALA A 127 19.46 -16.85 0.36
C ALA A 127 20.43 -15.67 0.59
N VAL A 128 21.00 -15.52 1.78
CA VAL A 128 22.20 -14.70 1.92
C VAL A 128 23.39 -15.51 1.37
N HIS A 129 24.04 -15.00 0.33
CA HIS A 129 25.25 -15.61 -0.22
C HIS A 129 26.30 -15.77 0.91
N PRO A 130 26.98 -16.93 1.05
CA PRO A 130 27.86 -17.20 2.19
C PRO A 130 28.93 -16.14 2.45
N ASP A 131 29.41 -15.48 1.40
CA ASP A 131 30.42 -14.41 1.48
C ASP A 131 29.87 -13.10 2.08
N LEU A 132 28.56 -12.88 2.02
CA LEU A 132 27.88 -11.71 2.59
C LEU A 132 27.37 -11.97 4.02
N ALA A 133 27.36 -13.23 4.48
CA ALA A 133 26.91 -13.61 5.81
C ALA A 133 27.73 -12.94 6.93
N ARG A 134 29.01 -12.61 6.67
CA ARG A 134 29.89 -11.90 7.61
C ARG A 134 29.50 -10.44 7.85
N LEU A 135 28.76 -9.82 6.92
CA LEU A 135 28.23 -8.45 7.07
C LEU A 135 26.92 -8.41 7.85
N TYR A 136 26.25 -9.57 7.98
CA TYR A 136 25.02 -9.73 8.77
C TYR A 136 25.19 -10.86 9.79
N PRO A 137 26.15 -10.73 10.74
CA PRO A 137 26.51 -11.81 11.67
C PRO A 137 25.38 -12.15 12.67
N SER A 138 24.33 -11.34 12.72
CA SER A 138 23.11 -11.52 13.52
C SER A 138 21.83 -11.74 12.70
N GLY A 139 21.92 -11.89 11.37
CA GLY A 139 20.88 -12.45 10.48
C GLY A 139 19.55 -11.69 10.42
N ILE A 140 19.34 -10.93 9.33
CA ILE A 140 18.05 -10.35 8.90
C ILE A 140 17.32 -9.52 9.98
N THR A 141 17.36 -8.19 9.87
CA THR A 141 16.58 -7.31 10.76
C THR A 141 15.09 -7.37 10.41
N PRO A 142 14.20 -7.77 11.33
CA PRO A 142 12.76 -7.64 11.12
C PRO A 142 12.36 -6.17 10.96
N THR A 143 11.47 -5.89 10.01
CA THR A 143 10.94 -4.54 9.78
C THR A 143 9.65 -4.36 10.58
N PRO A 144 9.49 -3.28 11.36
CA PRO A 144 8.21 -2.96 11.98
C PRO A 144 7.11 -2.77 10.93
N VAL A 145 5.95 -3.41 11.16
CA VAL A 145 4.76 -3.30 10.30
C VAL A 145 3.74 -2.39 10.96
N ASN A 146 3.36 -2.73 12.19
CA ASN A 146 2.43 -1.99 13.02
C ASN A 146 2.80 -2.13 14.49
N SER A 147 2.43 -1.13 15.30
CA SER A 147 2.60 -1.13 16.75
C SER A 147 1.61 -2.06 17.47
N SER A 148 0.50 -2.43 16.82
CA SER A 148 -0.55 -3.29 17.38
C SER A 148 -1.16 -4.22 16.33
N ILE A 149 -1.60 -5.41 16.75
CA ILE A 149 -2.30 -6.38 15.90
C ILE A 149 -3.66 -5.83 15.42
N PRO A 150 -4.48 -5.14 16.23
CA PRO A 150 -5.71 -4.52 15.74
C PRO A 150 -5.46 -3.54 14.59
N ALA A 151 -4.44 -2.67 14.72
CA ALA A 151 -4.08 -1.74 13.64
C ALA A 151 -3.60 -2.48 12.38
N PHE A 152 -2.79 -3.52 12.55
CA PHE A 152 -2.35 -4.36 11.44
C PHE A 152 -3.53 -5.02 10.71
N VAL A 153 -4.47 -5.61 11.43
CA VAL A 153 -5.67 -6.24 10.85
C VAL A 153 -6.45 -5.23 10.01
N GLU A 154 -6.63 -4.01 10.54
CA GLU A 154 -7.32 -2.94 9.81
C GLU A 154 -6.59 -2.54 8.52
N CYS A 155 -5.28 -2.26 8.61
CA CYS A 155 -4.47 -1.90 7.44
C CYS A 155 -4.43 -3.04 6.41
N ALA A 156 -4.30 -4.29 6.84
CA ALA A 156 -4.26 -5.46 5.94
C ALA A 156 -5.55 -5.61 5.12
N TRP A 157 -6.72 -5.44 5.74
CA TRP A 157 -8.01 -5.49 5.04
C TRP A 157 -8.20 -4.35 4.06
N ARG A 158 -7.85 -3.13 4.47
CA ARG A 158 -7.94 -1.97 3.56
C ARG A 158 -6.99 -2.15 2.38
N TRP A 159 -5.76 -2.58 2.64
CA TRP A 159 -4.77 -2.85 1.59
C TRP A 159 -5.24 -3.93 0.60
N HIS A 160 -5.82 -5.01 1.11
CA HIS A 160 -6.35 -6.09 0.27
C HIS A 160 -7.34 -5.60 -0.78
N TRP A 161 -8.18 -4.62 -0.45
CA TRP A 161 -9.16 -4.07 -1.39
C TRP A 161 -8.64 -2.90 -2.23
N ILE A 162 -7.63 -2.18 -1.74
CA ILE A 162 -7.04 -1.02 -2.43
C ILE A 162 -6.04 -1.45 -3.50
N VAL A 163 -5.23 -2.50 -3.26
CA VAL A 163 -4.14 -2.89 -4.17
C VAL A 163 -4.57 -3.08 -5.64
N PRO A 164 -5.74 -3.66 -5.98
CA PRO A 164 -6.15 -3.80 -7.38
C PRO A 164 -6.53 -2.48 -8.02
N LEU A 165 -7.12 -1.56 -7.24
CA LEU A 165 -7.51 -0.24 -7.73
C LEU A 165 -6.29 0.61 -8.07
N LEU A 166 -5.22 0.49 -7.27
CA LEU A 166 -3.95 1.14 -7.55
C LEU A 166 -3.26 0.52 -8.76
N ALA A 167 -3.25 -0.82 -8.87
CA ALA A 167 -2.69 -1.51 -10.03
C ALA A 167 -3.42 -1.12 -11.34
N ASP A 168 -4.74 -1.04 -11.33
CA ASP A 168 -5.54 -0.61 -12.49
C ASP A 168 -5.24 0.86 -12.86
N ALA A 169 -5.13 1.75 -11.87
CA ALA A 169 -4.77 3.16 -12.11
C ALA A 169 -3.35 3.30 -12.68
N GLN A 170 -2.40 2.51 -12.20
CA GLN A 170 -1.02 2.48 -12.71
C GLN A 170 -0.99 1.95 -14.16
N ASN A 171 -1.73 0.89 -14.46
CA ASN A 171 -1.84 0.36 -15.82
C ASN A 171 -2.44 1.39 -16.78
N ALA A 172 -3.51 2.08 -16.37
CA ALA A 172 -4.11 3.15 -17.16
C ALA A 172 -3.14 4.32 -17.40
N ALA A 173 -2.33 4.68 -16.40
CA ALA A 173 -1.28 5.69 -16.54
C ALA A 173 -0.21 5.26 -17.56
N GLY A 174 0.26 4.01 -17.49
CA GLY A 174 1.23 3.47 -18.45
C GLY A 174 0.67 3.39 -19.88
N GLU A 175 -0.60 3.00 -20.04
CA GLU A 175 -1.26 3.01 -21.36
C GLU A 175 -1.35 4.42 -21.95
N ALA A 176 -1.68 5.42 -21.12
CA ALA A 176 -1.74 6.82 -21.54
C ALA A 176 -0.36 7.36 -21.96
N GLU A 177 0.70 7.02 -21.20
CA GLU A 177 2.08 7.36 -21.53
C GLU A 177 2.50 6.77 -22.89
N ILE A 178 2.28 5.47 -23.10
CA ILE A 178 2.59 4.77 -24.35
C ILE A 178 1.81 5.41 -25.51
N GLN A 179 0.54 5.74 -25.30
CA GLN A 179 -0.29 6.33 -26.36
C GLN A 179 0.19 7.73 -26.73
N ALA A 180 0.54 8.58 -25.77
CA ALA A 180 1.11 9.90 -26.10
C ALA A 180 2.46 9.80 -26.80
N TRP A 181 3.30 8.84 -26.42
CA TRP A 181 4.55 8.60 -27.14
C TRP A 181 4.30 8.21 -28.60
N LYS A 182 3.35 7.28 -28.85
CA LYS A 182 2.92 6.90 -30.21
C LYS A 182 2.35 8.07 -31.02
N ASP A 183 1.64 8.99 -30.37
CA ASP A 183 1.05 10.17 -31.00
C ASP A 183 2.08 11.31 -31.24
N GLY A 184 3.35 11.12 -30.87
CA GLY A 184 4.38 12.16 -30.95
C GLY A 184 4.24 13.26 -29.89
N ARG A 185 3.41 13.03 -28.86
CA ARG A 185 3.13 13.93 -27.73
C ARG A 185 3.85 13.53 -26.45
N GLY A 186 4.89 12.71 -26.53
CA GLY A 186 5.59 12.16 -25.35
C GLY A 186 6.15 13.21 -24.38
N THR A 187 6.40 14.44 -24.84
CA THR A 187 6.85 15.56 -23.99
C THR A 187 5.70 16.45 -23.48
N GLU A 188 4.45 16.17 -23.86
CA GLU A 188 3.28 16.99 -23.53
C GLU A 188 2.39 16.38 -22.42
N ILE A 189 2.62 15.13 -22.01
CA ILE A 189 2.00 14.59 -20.80
C ILE A 189 2.83 15.04 -19.59
N ASP A 190 2.23 15.92 -18.78
CA ASP A 190 2.71 16.15 -17.42
C ASP A 190 2.51 14.85 -16.61
N ASP A 191 3.63 14.26 -16.15
CA ASP A 191 3.73 13.08 -15.26
C ASP A 191 2.44 12.21 -15.18
N PRO A 192 2.29 11.20 -16.05
CA PRO A 192 1.07 10.39 -16.12
C PRO A 192 0.77 9.63 -14.82
N TYR A 193 1.78 9.43 -13.96
CA TYR A 193 1.65 8.67 -12.73
C TYR A 193 1.33 9.54 -11.51
N ARG A 194 1.29 10.87 -11.65
CA ARG A 194 1.01 11.80 -10.54
C ARG A 194 -0.25 11.44 -9.76
N GLY A 195 -1.33 11.07 -10.46
CA GLY A 195 -2.58 10.68 -9.81
C GLY A 195 -2.45 9.40 -8.98
N CYS A 196 -1.68 8.42 -9.46
CA CYS A 196 -1.40 7.20 -8.71
C CYS A 196 -0.52 7.48 -7.49
N GLN A 197 0.50 8.33 -7.62
CA GLN A 197 1.36 8.74 -6.49
C GLN A 197 0.54 9.44 -5.40
N GLN A 198 -0.36 10.35 -5.79
CA GLN A 198 -1.26 11.03 -4.84
C GLN A 198 -2.20 10.07 -4.12
N LEU A 199 -2.70 9.03 -4.81
CA LEU A 199 -3.49 7.97 -4.18
C LEU A 199 -2.66 7.16 -3.17
N CYS A 200 -1.42 6.80 -3.53
CA CYS A 200 -0.50 6.10 -2.61
C CYS A 200 -0.23 6.92 -1.35
N ASP A 201 0.06 8.23 -1.50
CA ASP A 201 0.27 9.15 -0.38
C ASP A 201 -0.97 9.22 0.53
N HIS A 202 -2.17 9.31 -0.06
CA HIS A 202 -3.44 9.35 0.66
C HIS A 202 -3.71 8.07 1.48
N VAL A 203 -3.43 6.89 0.89
CA VAL A 203 -3.54 5.61 1.59
C VAL A 203 -2.57 5.55 2.77
N LEU A 204 -1.33 5.99 2.56
CA LEU A 204 -0.29 5.98 3.58
C LEU A 204 -0.62 6.95 4.72
N GLU A 205 -1.14 8.15 4.42
CA GLU A 205 -1.64 9.08 5.42
C GLU A 205 -2.73 8.44 6.28
N ARG A 206 -3.68 7.74 5.66
CA ARG A 206 -4.73 7.05 6.40
C ARG A 206 -4.18 5.92 7.27
N PHE A 207 -3.20 5.17 6.80
CA PHE A 207 -2.56 4.10 7.59
C PHE A 207 -1.83 4.68 8.80
N ARG A 208 -1.15 5.82 8.67
CA ARG A 208 -0.56 6.54 9.81
C ARG A 208 -1.61 7.05 10.80
N ALA A 209 -2.80 7.40 10.34
CA ALA A 209 -3.90 7.76 11.24
C ALA A 209 -4.43 6.56 12.04
N ILE A 210 -4.38 5.35 11.47
CA ILE A 210 -4.71 4.09 12.17
C ILE A 210 -3.59 3.72 13.16
N ASP A 211 -2.34 3.90 12.74
CA ASP A 211 -1.16 3.58 13.54
C ASP A 211 -0.07 4.66 13.42
N PRO A 212 0.02 5.60 14.37
CA PRO A 212 1.00 6.68 14.34
C PRO A 212 2.46 6.22 14.41
N ALA A 213 2.73 4.93 14.70
CA ALA A 213 4.07 4.37 14.68
C ALA A 213 4.57 4.05 13.26
N ILE A 214 3.69 4.08 12.24
CA ILE A 214 4.08 3.96 10.84
C ILE A 214 4.87 5.21 10.45
N GLY A 215 6.14 5.01 10.08
CA GLY A 215 7.05 6.08 9.72
C GLY A 215 6.62 6.86 8.47
N PRO A 216 7.13 8.08 8.27
CA PRO A 216 6.85 8.86 7.08
C PRO A 216 7.46 8.22 5.82
N ASP A 217 8.73 7.83 5.87
CA ASP A 217 9.48 7.52 4.64
C ASP A 217 10.20 6.17 4.65
N THR A 218 10.08 5.40 5.75
CA THR A 218 10.74 4.11 5.89
C THR A 218 9.87 3.13 6.68
N GLY A 219 9.90 1.87 6.29
CA GLY A 219 9.19 0.79 6.96
C GLY A 219 8.24 0.04 6.02
N PHE A 220 7.60 -1.00 6.55
CA PHE A 220 6.87 -1.96 5.71
C PHE A 220 5.81 -1.33 4.81
N TRP A 221 4.91 -0.50 5.35
CA TRP A 221 3.82 0.08 4.57
C TRP A 221 4.28 1.12 3.54
N PRO A 222 5.14 2.10 3.88
CA PRO A 222 5.78 2.95 2.87
C PRO A 222 6.42 2.15 1.73
N ASP A 223 7.22 1.12 2.06
CA ASP A 223 7.92 0.30 1.05
C ASP A 223 6.93 -0.45 0.15
N VAL A 224 5.92 -1.12 0.74
CA VAL A 224 4.93 -1.92 0.01
C VAL A 224 4.01 -1.07 -0.87
N ILE A 225 3.65 0.12 -0.41
CA ILE A 225 2.79 1.04 -1.17
C ILE A 225 3.61 1.73 -2.27
N ALA A 226 4.88 2.05 -1.98
CA ALA A 226 5.79 2.64 -2.96
C ALA A 226 6.22 1.65 -4.06
N ASP A 227 6.36 0.35 -3.77
CA ASP A 227 6.65 -0.68 -4.80
C ASP A 227 5.59 -0.73 -5.92
N LEU A 228 4.38 -0.19 -5.67
CA LEU A 228 3.32 -0.03 -6.68
C LEU A 228 3.34 1.34 -7.36
N ALA A 229 4.03 2.33 -6.81
CA ALA A 229 4.32 3.57 -7.49
C ALA A 229 5.58 3.36 -8.37
N PRO A 230 5.58 3.66 -9.67
CA PRO A 230 6.79 3.52 -10.47
C PRO A 230 7.90 4.41 -9.92
N ASP A 231 9.13 3.87 -9.90
CA ASP A 231 10.35 4.59 -9.50
C ASP A 231 10.47 5.92 -10.27
N ARG A 232 10.81 6.99 -9.54
CA ARG A 232 11.09 8.32 -10.08
C ARG A 232 12.30 8.35 -11.00
#